data_AF-A0A139CSD2-F1
#
_entry.id   AF-A0A139CSD2-F1
#
_cell.length_a   1.000
_cell.length_b   1.000
_cell.length_c   1.000
_cell.angle_alpha   90.00
_cell.angle_beta   90.00
_cell.angle_gamma   90.00
#
_symmetry.space_group_name_H-M   'P 1'
#
loop_
_entity.id
_entity.type
_entity.pdbx_description
1 polymer ?
#
loop_
_entity_poly.entity_id
_entity_poly.type
_entity_poly.pdbx_seq_one_letter_code
_entity_poly.pdbx_strand_id
1 'polypeptide(L)'
;MKILCVSDTHGSTFNLEKAIKREEGIDLLLHAGDHIVDIENIDANFNMVAVKGNGDRRYEGNLEEIISIGEKKILLTHGHKHRVKYGLTNL
;
A
#
# COMPACT_ATOMS: atom_id res chain seq x y z
N MET A 1 -13.01 11.24 5.15
CA MET A 1 -12.31 10.14 4.48
C MET A 1 -11.23 9.60 5.40
N LYS A 2 -11.21 8.30 5.66
CA LYS A 2 -10.21 7.61 6.47
C LYS A 2 -9.41 6.66 5.59
N ILE A 3 -8.09 6.83 5.59
CA ILE A 3 -7.16 6.05 4.78
C ILE A 3 -6.33 5.16 5.71
N LEU A 4 -6.29 3.86 5.44
CA LEU A 4 -5.40 2.92 6.13
C LEU A 4 -4.16 2.67 5.26
N CYS A 5 -2.99 3.09 5.73
CA CYS A 5 -1.73 2.85 5.02
C CYS A 5 -0.97 1.68 5.66
N VAL A 6 -0.55 0.73 4.84
CA VAL A 6 0.17 -0.49 5.23
C VAL A 6 1.26 -0.82 4.19
N SER A 7 2.20 -1.69 4.51
CA SER A 7 3.28 -2.12 3.61
C SER A 7 3.98 -3.35 4.18
N ASP A 8 4.84 -4.00 3.38
CA ASP A 8 5.83 -5.00 3.79
C ASP A 8 5.21 -6.15 4.59
N THR A 9 4.02 -6.60 4.17
CA THR A 9 3.29 -7.67 4.85
C THR A 9 4.01 -9.01 4.74
N HIS A 10 4.74 -9.24 3.65
CA HIS A 10 5.55 -10.45 3.44
C HIS A 10 4.79 -11.79 3.66
N GLY A 11 3.49 -11.83 3.35
CA GLY A 11 2.62 -12.99 3.58
C GLY A 11 2.09 -13.11 5.00
N SER A 12 2.45 -12.19 5.89
CA SER A 12 2.01 -12.15 7.29
C SER A 12 0.82 -11.19 7.46
N THR A 13 -0.38 -11.68 7.16
CA THR A 13 -1.62 -10.87 7.17
C THR A 13 -2.18 -10.59 8.57
N PHE A 14 -1.67 -11.24 9.62
CA PHE A 14 -2.23 -11.09 10.98
C PHE A 14 -2.32 -9.63 11.43
N ASN A 15 -1.26 -8.85 11.22
CA ASN A 15 -1.25 -7.43 11.62
C ASN A 15 -2.13 -6.58 10.72
N LEU A 16 -2.21 -6.91 9.44
CA LEU A 16 -3.09 -6.26 8.47
C LEU A 16 -4.56 -6.45 8.85
N GLU A 17 -4.98 -7.69 9.08
CA GLU A 17 -6.34 -8.02 9.53
C GLU A 17 -6.68 -7.37 10.87
N LYS A 18 -5.72 -7.35 11.81
CA LYS A 18 -5.89 -6.69 13.10
C LYS A 18 -6.06 -5.18 12.95
N ALA A 19 -5.30 -4.54 12.06
CA ALA A 19 -5.43 -3.12 11.77
C ALA A 19 -6.79 -2.79 11.14
N ILE A 20 -7.24 -3.61 10.19
CA ILE A 20 -8.57 -3.47 9.56
C ILE A 20 -9.69 -3.63 10.59
N LYS A 21 -9.63 -4.67 11.43
CA LYS A 21 -10.66 -4.93 12.46
C LYS A 21 -10.71 -3.85 13.55
N ARG A 22 -9.59 -3.19 13.82
CA ARG A 22 -9.51 -2.14 14.85
C ARG A 22 -10.18 -0.84 14.41
N GLU A 23 -10.22 -0.58 13.11
CA GLU A 23 -10.58 0.71 12.57
C GLU A 23 -11.95 0.65 11.88
N GLU A 24 -12.90 1.44 12.37
CA GLU A 24 -14.18 1.62 11.70
C GLU A 24 -14.10 2.73 10.63
N GLY A 25 -14.92 2.62 9.59
CA GLY A 25 -15.11 3.66 8.58
C GLY A 25 -13.90 3.90 7.68
N ILE A 26 -13.13 2.87 7.35
CA ILE A 26 -12.09 2.95 6.31
C ILE A 26 -12.76 3.18 4.96
N ASP A 27 -12.27 4.15 4.19
CA ASP A 27 -12.74 4.40 2.82
C ASP A 27 -11.75 3.88 1.76
N LEU A 28 -10.47 3.81 2.14
CA LEU A 28 -9.35 3.47 1.26
C LEU A 28 -8.21 2.82 2.04
N LEU A 29 -7.71 1.68 1.55
CA LEU A 29 -6.48 1.06 2.00
C LEU A 29 -5.38 1.25 0.94
N LEU A 30 -4.21 1.73 1.38
CA LEU A 30 -3.02 1.88 0.54
C LEU A 30 -1.94 0.90 1.00
N HIS A 31 -1.52 0.00 0.11
CA HIS A 31 -0.43 -0.95 0.36
C HIS A 31 0.83 -0.55 -0.40
N ALA A 32 1.89 -0.13 0.31
CA ALA A 32 3.11 0.40 -0.30
C ALA A 32 4.10 -0.69 -0.79
N GLY A 33 3.67 -1.94 -0.87
CA GLY A 33 4.38 -3.03 -1.56
C GLY A 33 5.03 -4.05 -0.63
N ASP A 34 5.76 -4.98 -1.22
CA ASP A 34 6.34 -6.18 -0.61
C ASP A 34 5.27 -7.14 -0.05
N HIS A 35 4.64 -7.86 -1.00
CA HIS A 35 3.51 -8.79 -0.94
C HIS A 35 2.13 -8.17 -1.22
N ILE A 36 1.98 -7.55 -2.39
CA ILE A 36 0.71 -6.92 -2.80
C ILE A 36 -0.49 -7.88 -2.85
N VAL A 37 -0.28 -9.18 -3.04
CA VAL A 37 -1.36 -10.18 -3.09
C VAL A 37 -2.04 -10.39 -1.73
N ASP A 38 -1.42 -9.95 -0.63
CA ASP A 38 -1.96 -10.14 0.71
C ASP A 38 -3.27 -9.36 0.91
N ILE A 39 -3.50 -8.31 0.12
CA ILE A 39 -4.76 -7.54 0.18
C ILE A 39 -5.86 -8.11 -0.74
N GLU A 40 -5.52 -8.97 -1.70
CA GLU A 40 -6.48 -9.55 -2.65
C GLU A 40 -7.48 -10.49 -1.96
N ASN A 41 -7.08 -11.11 -0.85
CA ASN A 41 -7.90 -12.03 -0.07
C ASN A 41 -8.78 -11.33 0.97
N ILE A 42 -8.77 -9.99 1.02
CA ILE A 42 -9.53 -9.22 2.00
C ILE A 42 -10.92 -8.93 1.44
N ASP A 43 -11.93 -9.51 2.07
CA ASP A 43 -13.31 -9.11 1.86
C ASP A 43 -13.58 -7.78 2.57
N ALA A 44 -13.54 -6.69 1.80
CA ALA A 44 -13.67 -5.32 2.29
C ALA A 44 -14.74 -4.54 1.52
N ASN A 45 -15.43 -3.67 2.25
CA ASN A 45 -16.39 -2.70 1.69
C ASN A 45 -15.76 -1.35 1.34
N PHE A 46 -14.43 -1.29 1.26
CA PHE A 46 -13.65 -0.09 0.98
C PHE A 46 -12.68 -0.32 -0.19
N ASN A 47 -12.21 0.77 -0.80
CA ASN A 47 -11.29 0.68 -1.94
C ASN A 47 -9.89 0.27 -1.48
N MET A 48 -9.16 -0.44 -2.33
CA MET A 48 -7.79 -0.86 -2.04
C MET A 48 -6.89 -0.55 -3.22
N VAL A 49 -5.72 0.03 -2.96
CA VAL A 49 -4.69 0.33 -3.97
C VAL A 49 -3.36 -0.18 -3.46
N ALA A 50 -2.62 -0.88 -4.31
CA ALA A 50 -1.28 -1.38 -4.02
C ALA A 50 -0.28 -0.97 -5.09
N VAL A 51 0.96 -0.78 -4.67
CA VAL A 51 2.11 -0.64 -5.56
C VAL A 51 3.14 -1.73 -5.26
N LYS A 52 3.89 -2.12 -6.27
CA LYS A 52 4.91 -3.17 -6.16
C LYS A 52 6.13 -2.68 -5.38
N GLY A 53 6.54 -3.48 -4.41
CA GLY A 53 7.85 -3.38 -3.79
C GLY A 53 8.91 -4.19 -4.53
N ASN A 54 10.15 -4.17 -4.02
CA ASN A 54 11.25 -4.93 -4.63
C ASN A 54 11.05 -6.45 -4.54
N GLY A 55 10.28 -6.92 -3.56
CA GLY A 55 9.90 -8.32 -3.38
C GLY A 55 8.80 -8.81 -4.32
N ASP A 56 8.04 -7.90 -4.95
CA ASP A 56 6.85 -8.22 -5.76
C ASP A 56 7.15 -8.54 -7.23
N ARG A 57 8.41 -8.89 -7.57
CA ARG A 57 8.82 -9.08 -8.98
C ARG A 57 7.94 -10.07 -9.76
N ARG A 58 7.36 -11.05 -9.07
CA ARG A 58 6.50 -12.10 -9.63
C ARG A 58 5.02 -11.71 -9.78
N TYR A 59 4.61 -10.58 -9.23
CA TYR A 59 3.21 -10.14 -9.24
C TYR A 59 3.00 -9.05 -10.28
N GLU A 60 1.81 -9.01 -10.88
CA GLU A 60 1.39 -7.91 -11.77
C GLU A 60 0.96 -6.69 -10.94
N GLY A 61 1.14 -5.49 -11.49
CA GLY A 61 0.78 -4.25 -10.80
C GLY A 61 1.74 -3.11 -11.08
N ASN A 62 1.37 -1.92 -10.62
CA ASN A 62 2.13 -0.69 -10.85
C ASN A 62 3.24 -0.52 -9.82
N LEU A 63 4.37 0.08 -10.22
CA LEU A 63 5.45 0.43 -9.29
C LEU A 63 5.13 1.67 -8.46
N GLU A 64 4.26 2.54 -9.01
CA GLU A 64 3.86 3.81 -8.42
C GLU A 64 2.43 4.14 -8.85
N GLU A 65 1.71 4.87 -7.99
CA GLU A 65 0.36 5.32 -8.25
C GLU A 65 0.18 6.76 -7.76
N ILE A 66 -0.64 7.54 -8.48
CA ILE A 66 -1.09 8.86 -8.02
C ILE A 66 -2.58 8.78 -7.72
N ILE A 67 -2.92 8.75 -6.43
CA ILE A 67 -4.32 8.73 -5.98
C ILE A 67 -4.80 10.17 -5.78
N SER A 68 -5.91 10.53 -6.44
CA SER A 68 -6.55 11.84 -6.28
C SER A 68 -7.68 11.77 -5.27
N ILE A 69 -7.64 12.64 -4.25
CA ILE A 69 -8.63 12.72 -3.17
C ILE A 69 -9.06 14.18 -3.02
N GLY A 70 -10.20 14.52 -3.63
CA GLY A 70 -10.60 15.92 -3.79
C GLY A 70 -9.51 16.69 -4.54
N GLU A 71 -9.03 17.78 -3.95
CA GLU A 71 -7.95 18.61 -4.50
C GLU A 71 -6.54 18.10 -4.15
N LYS A 72 -6.43 17.05 -3.33
CA LYS A 72 -5.15 16.49 -2.88
C LYS A 72 -4.72 15.35 -3.79
N LYS A 73 -3.41 15.20 -3.97
CA LYS A 73 -2.80 14.06 -4.65
C LYS A 73 -1.86 13.33 -3.69
N ILE A 74 -1.96 12.01 -3.66
CA ILE A 74 -1.07 11.11 -2.91
C ILE A 74 -0.21 10.37 -3.92
N LEU A 75 1.11 10.50 -3.82
CA LEU A 75 2.04 9.60 -4.49
C LEU A 75 2.22 8.36 -3.60
N LEU A 76 1.85 7.19 -4.11
CA LEU A 76 2.11 5.91 -3.48
C LEU A 76 3.27 5.23 -4.24
N THR A 77 4.31 4.85 -3.53
CA THR A 77 5.48 4.11 -4.03
C THR A 77 6.10 3.32 -2.89
N HIS A 78 6.73 2.19 -3.18
CA HIS A 78 7.54 1.46 -2.19
C HIS A 78 8.85 2.20 -1.87
N GLY A 79 9.32 3.09 -2.74
CA GLY A 79 10.53 3.89 -2.53
C GLY A 79 11.84 3.23 -3.00
N HIS A 80 11.88 1.93 -3.31
CA HIS A 80 13.08 1.29 -3.86
C HIS A 80 13.54 1.92 -5.19
N LYS A 81 12.61 2.35 -6.03
CA LYS A 81 12.89 3.09 -7.28
C LYS A 81 13.49 4.47 -7.03
N HIS A 82 13.11 5.10 -5.91
CA HIS A 82 13.63 6.39 -5.43
C HIS A 82 14.90 6.26 -4.60
N ARG A 83 15.43 5.04 -4.42
CA ARG A 83 16.69 4.80 -3.68
C ARG A 83 16.66 5.39 -2.26
N VAL A 84 15.50 5.45 -1.62
CA VAL A 84 15.30 6.08 -0.29
C VAL A 84 16.17 5.45 0.80
N LYS A 85 16.52 4.16 0.65
CA LYS A 85 17.47 3.45 1.51
C LYS A 85 18.87 4.09 1.54
N TYR A 86 19.24 4.81 0.48
CA TYR A 86 20.56 5.40 0.29
C TYR A 86 20.61 6.90 0.61
N GLY A 87 19.51 7.49 1.07
CA GLY A 87 19.44 8.88 1.48
C GLY A 87 18.14 9.57 1.04
N LEU A 88 17.87 10.72 1.65
CA LEU A 88 16.65 11.50 1.45
C LEU A 88 16.74 12.49 0.28
N THR A 89 17.93 12.71 -0.29
CA THR A 89 18.15 13.66 -1.40
C THR A 89 17.74 13.12 -2.78
N ASN A 90 17.20 11.91 -2.81
CA ASN A 90 16.76 11.25 -4.04
C ASN A 90 15.23 11.32 -4.22
N LEU A 91 14.52 12.05 -3.35
CA LEU A 91 13.09 12.34 -3.38
C LEU A 91 12.83 13.76 -3.84
#